data_AF-X0UUM9-F1
#
_entry.id   AF-X0UUM9-F1
#
_cell.length_a   1.000
_cell.length_b   1.000
_cell.length_c   1.000
_cell.angle_alpha   90.00
_cell.angle_beta   90.00
_cell.angle_gamma   90.00
#
_symmetry.space_group_name_H-M   'P 1'
#
loop_
_entity.id
_entity.type
_entity.pdbx_description
1 polymer ?
#
loop_
_entity_poly.entity_id
_entity_poly.type
_entity_poly.pdbx_seq_one_letter_code
_entity_poly.pdbx_strand_id
1 'polypeptide(L)' 'MISPEEEKILEPYLAECKASEITIRQMERISNETGICLRKVEWFAVNKEIAPQRYLRNLGTFSYAGQLKLLEST' A
#
# COMPACT_ATOMS: atom_id res chain seq x y z
N MET A 1 -3.85 9.64 6.17
CA MET A 1 -4.43 8.66 7.11
C MET A 1 -5.68 8.06 6.46
N ILE A 2 -5.78 6.73 6.41
CA ILE A 2 -6.91 6.01 5.83
C ILE A 2 -8.03 5.89 6.88
N SER A 3 -9.31 5.89 6.47
CA SER A 3 -10.43 5.70 7.40
C SER A 3 -10.67 4.21 7.70
N PRO A 4 -11.33 3.86 8.83
CA PRO A 4 -11.68 2.46 9.12
C PRO A 4 -12.61 1.81 8.07
N GLU A 5 -13.38 2.62 7.35
CA GLU A 5 -14.22 2.14 6.24
C GLU A 5 -13.38 1.81 5.01
N GLU A 6 -12.41 2.67 4.69
CA GLU A 6 -11.46 2.45 3.60
C GLU A 6 -10.58 1.21 3.86
N GLU A 7 -10.17 0.97 5.10
CA GLU A 7 -9.43 -0.25 5.48
C GLU A 7 -10.24 -1.52 5.19
N LYS A 8 -11.52 -1.56 5.61
CA LYS A 8 -12.40 -2.70 5.35
C LYS A 8 -12.59 -2.99 3.86
N ILE A 9 -12.59 -1.94 3.03
CA ILE A 9 -12.70 -2.06 1.57
C ILE A 9 -11.41 -2.64 0.99
N LEU A 10 -10.23 -2.19 1.44
CA LEU A 10 -8.94 -2.61 0.90
C LEU A 10 -8.44 -3.95 1.40
N GLU A 11 -8.86 -4.36 2.61
CA GLU A 11 -8.43 -5.61 3.25
C GLU A 11 -8.59 -6.87 2.38
N PRO A 12 -9.73 -7.13 1.70
CA PRO A 12 -9.84 -8.30 0.82
C PRO A 12 -8.88 -8.26 -0.37
N TYR A 13 -8.61 -7.08 -0.95
CA TYR A 13 -7.70 -6.94 -2.09
C TYR A 13 -6.25 -7.29 -1.76
N LEU A 14 -5.83 -6.97 -0.53
CA LEU A 14 -4.48 -7.25 -0.06
C LEU A 14 -4.36 -8.62 0.62
N ALA A 15 -5.44 -9.17 1.17
CA ALA A 15 -5.45 -10.51 1.75
C ALA A 15 -5.17 -11.62 0.71
N GLU A 16 -5.56 -11.39 -0.55
CA GLU A 16 -5.26 -12.29 -1.67
C GLU A 16 -3.80 -12.19 -2.15
N CYS A 17 -3.09 -11.12 -1.79
CA CYS A 17 -1.68 -10.97 -2.10
C CYS A 17 -0.85 -11.88 -1.19
N LYS A 18 -0.70 -13.14 -1.59
CA LYS A 18 0.25 -14.10 -0.95
C LYS A 18 1.71 -13.67 -1.06
N ALA A 19 2.02 -12.76 -1.98
CA ALA A 19 3.36 -12.25 -2.18
C ALA A 19 3.64 -11.11 -1.19
N SER A 20 4.86 -11.06 -0.68
CA SER A 20 5.40 -9.94 0.11
C SER A 20 5.47 -8.62 -0.67
N GLU A 21 4.98 -8.60 -1.91
CA GLU A 21 5.10 -7.52 -2.86
C GLU A 21 3.80 -7.29 -3.62
N ILE A 22 3.52 -6.03 -3.94
CA ILE A 22 2.40 -5.61 -4.79
C ILE A 22 2.91 -4.74 -5.94
N THR A 23 2.47 -5.07 -7.16
CA THR A 23 2.85 -4.32 -8.37
C THR A 23 2.10 -2.99 -8.46
N ILE A 24 2.66 -2.03 -9.20
CA ILE A 24 1.99 -0.74 -9.43
C ILE A 24 0.64 -0.91 -10.14
N ARG A 25 0.56 -1.83 -11.11
CA ARG A 25 -0.68 -2.13 -11.83
C ARG A 25 -1.78 -2.68 -10.94
N GLN A 26 -1.43 -3.50 -9.95
CA GLN A 26 -2.41 -4.00 -8.97
C GLN A 26 -2.94 -2.86 -8.10
N MET A 27 -2.07 -1.99 -7.58
CA MET A 27 -2.51 -0.85 -6.76
C MET A 27 -3.35 0.16 -7.56
N GLU A 28 -2.98 0.45 -8.81
CA GLU A 28 -3.78 1.30 -9.72
C GLU A 28 -5.15 0.69 -9.97
N ARG A 29 -5.21 -0.63 -10.19
CA ARG A 29 -6.48 -1.35 -10.35
C ARG A 29 -7.35 -1.24 -9.10
N ILE A 30 -6.79 -1.50 -7.92
CA ILE A 30 -7.52 -1.37 -6.64
C ILE A 30 -8.02 0.06 -6.46
N SER A 31 -7.18 1.06 -6.76
CA SER A 31 -7.55 2.47 -6.68
C SER A 31 -8.74 2.81 -7.58
N ASN A 32 -8.72 2.32 -8.83
CA ASN A 32 -9.82 2.54 -9.78
C ASN A 32 -11.10 1.80 -9.40
N GLU A 33 -11.01 0.58 -8.87
CA GLU A 33 -12.18 -0.22 -8.49
C GLU A 33 -12.85 0.30 -7.21
N THR A 34 -12.06 0.81 -6.25
CA THR A 34 -12.56 1.25 -4.94
C THR A 34 -12.83 2.76 -4.86
N GLY A 35 -12.28 3.54 -5.79
CA GLY A 35 -12.30 5.01 -5.74
C GLY A 35 -11.34 5.59 -4.68
N ILE A 36 -10.62 4.75 -3.94
CA ILE A 36 -9.63 5.18 -2.95
C ILE A 36 -8.37 5.63 -3.69
N CYS A 37 -7.81 6.77 -3.30
CA CYS A 37 -6.64 7.30 -3.99
C CYS A 37 -5.44 6.35 -3.87
N LEU A 38 -4.65 6.26 -4.94
CA LEU A 38 -3.50 5.35 -5.04
C LEU A 38 -2.55 5.47 -3.85
N ARG A 39 -2.34 6.68 -3.35
CA ARG A 39 -1.49 6.94 -2.17
C ARG A 39 -1.99 6.28 -0.89
N LYS A 40 -3.31 6.22 -0.68
CA LYS A 40 -3.90 5.51 0.46
C LYS A 40 -3.79 4.01 0.31
N VAL A 41 -3.95 3.50 -0.92
CA VAL A 41 -3.72 2.08 -1.23
C VAL A 41 -2.28 1.67 -0.92
N GLU A 42 -1.30 2.49 -1.32
CA GLU A 42 0.11 2.26 -1.03
C GLU A 42 0.43 2.32 0.46
N TRP A 43 -0.11 3.30 1.16
CA TRP A 43 0.05 3.42 2.60
C TRP A 43 -0.48 2.16 3.30
N PHE A 44 -1.67 1.70 2.91
CA PHE A 44 -2.28 0.51 3.49
C PHE A 44 -1.50 -0.78 3.16
N ALA A 45 -0.96 -0.90 1.94
CA ALA A 45 -0.07 -2.00 1.57
C ALA A 45 1.18 -2.05 2.46
N VAL A 46 1.88 -0.90 2.60
CA VAL A 46 3.07 -0.80 3.46
C VAL A 46 2.73 -1.08 4.93
N ASN A 47 1.56 -0.63 5.41
CA ASN A 47 1.09 -0.89 6.77
C ASN A 47 0.80 -2.38 7.03
N LYS A 48 0.43 -3.14 5.99
CA LYS A 48 0.26 -4.60 6.03
C LYS A 48 1.56 -5.36 5.72
N GLU A 49 2.71 -4.68 5.74
CA GLU A 49 4.03 -5.23 5.42
C GLU A 49 4.16 -5.78 3.98
N ILE A 50 3.26 -5.38 3.09
CA ILE A 50 3.31 -5.72 1.67
C ILE A 50 4.08 -4.61 0.97
N ALA A 51 5.19 -4.95 0.32
CA ALA A 51 6.07 -4.00 -0.33
C ALA A 51 5.54 -3.60 -1.72
N PRO A 52 5.19 -2.32 -1.95
CA PRO A 52 5.05 -1.82 -3.32
C PRO A 52 6.36 -2.05 -4.08
N GLN A 53 6.30 -2.63 -5.28
CA GLN A 53 7.52 -2.94 -6.05
C GLN A 53 8.44 -1.74 -6.27
N ARG A 54 7.85 -0.56 -6.45
CA ARG A 54 8.59 0.69 -6.60
C ARG A 54 9.38 1.11 -5.35
N TYR A 55 9.02 0.58 -4.18
CA TYR A 55 9.72 0.80 -2.93
C TYR A 55 10.75 -0.28 -2.63
N LEU A 56 10.83 -1.38 -3.39
CA LEU A 56 11.85 -2.43 -3.15
C LEU A 56 13.28 -1.89 -3.20
N ARG A 57 13.53 -0.88 -4.05
CA ARG A 57 14.83 -0.18 -4.08
C ARG A 57 15.14 0.59 -2.80
N ASN A 58 14.11 1.03 -2.07
CA ASN A 58 14.22 1.87 -0.89
C ASN A 58 14.01 1.08 0.41
N LEU A 59 13.29 -0.05 0.39
CA LEU A 59 12.98 -0.89 1.55
C LEU A 59 14.22 -1.61 2.11
N GLY A 60 15.27 -1.78 1.29
CA GLY A 60 16.59 -2.21 1.79
C GLY A 60 17.30 -1.15 2.65
N THR A 61 16.87 0.12 2.56
CA THR A 61 17.48 1.28 3.22
C THR A 61 16.55 1.89 4.28
N PHE A 62 15.23 1.79 4.09
CA PHE A 62 14.18 2.30 4.98
C PHE A 62 13.29 1.14 5.44
N SER A 63 13.03 1.03 6.75
CA SER A 63 12.03 0.11 7.26
C SER A 63 10.62 0.48 6.78
N TYR A 64 9.67 -0.46 6.83
CA TYR A 64 8.25 -0.18 6.54
C TYR A 64 7.72 1.04 7.28
N ALA A 65 8.08 1.20 8.57
CA ALA A 65 7.73 2.38 9.36
C ALA A 65 8.34 3.69 8.82
N GLY A 66 9.57 3.64 8.28
CA GLY A 66 10.19 4.78 7.61
C GLY A 66 9.45 5.15 6.31
N GLN A 67 9.04 4.14 5.55
CA GLN A 67 8.28 4.34 4.31
C GLN A 67 6.89 4.95 4.57
N LEU A 68 6.21 4.56 5.65
CA LEU A 68 4.95 5.18 6.09
C LEU A 68 5.14 6.66 6.42
N LYS A 69 6.18 7.01 7.18
CA LYS A 69 6.49 8.40 7.52
C LYS A 69 6.76 9.27 6.28
N LEU A 70 7.48 8.74 5.29
CA LEU A 70 7.69 9.42 4.02
C LEU A 70 6.35 9.65 3.30
N LEU A 71 5.53 8.61 3.21
CA LEU A 71 4.19 8.66 2.63
C LEU A 71 3.21 9.58 3.36
N GLU A 72 3.47 9.94 4.62
CA GLU A 72 2.67 10.91 5.37
C GLU A 72 3.20 12.34 5.23
N SER A 73 4.49 12.51 4.94
CA SER A 73 5.16 13.81 4.87
C SER A 73 5.09 14.47 3.50
N THR A 74 4.67 13.75 2.46
CA THR A 74 4.52 14.28 1.08
C THR A 74 3.11 14.81 0.81
#